data_AF-A0A835KLG2-F1
#
_entry.id   AF-A0A835KLG2-F1
#
_cell.length_a   1.000
_cell.length_b   1.000
_cell.length_c   1.000
_cell.angle_alpha   90.00
_cell.angle_beta   90.00
_cell.angle_gamma   90.00
#
_symmetry.space_group_name_H-M   'P 1'
#
loop_
_entity.id
_entity.type
_entity.pdbx_description
1 polymer ?
#
loop_
_entity_poly.entity_id
_entity_poly.type
_entity_poly.pdbx_seq_one_letter_code
_entity_poly.pdbx_strand_id
1 'polypeptide(L)'
;MQRLRTARKGLEARLAGTGSQIYRSLMAKRASMVCILKAYQFYMDSCCFLPVKHLFSNKPSHNAVAGGRKLHIVHYAQRIEETGQRLSECARQIGVPFNFHGIAKKLEAVHVDDLGIDPDEVLVINSMLHLQTLMDESVVVERPNPRDMVLSTIRKMRPSVFIHTVNNGSHSNAFFMPRFREALQRYAALFDMMDTIAPRDNDKRLLVERDIFARCVTNIIACEGMDRVQRPQSYKKWQARSQRAGLKQLPLGP
;
A
#
# COMPACT_ATOMS: atom_id res chain seq x y z
N MET A 1 -18.43 11.38 14.64
CA MET A 1 -17.88 11.13 16.01
C MET A 1 -16.51 10.42 15.98
N GLN A 2 -16.33 9.35 15.19
CA GLN A 2 -15.06 8.60 15.12
C GLN A 2 -13.87 9.42 14.56
N ARG A 3 -14.13 10.28 13.55
CA ARG A 3 -13.18 11.23 12.95
C ARG A 3 -12.43 12.09 13.98
N LEU A 4 -13.19 12.88 14.76
CA LEU A 4 -12.64 13.81 15.75
C LEU A 4 -11.93 13.06 16.88
N ARG A 5 -12.48 11.91 17.30
CA ARG A 5 -11.85 11.07 18.33
C ARG A 5 -10.49 10.55 17.91
N THR A 6 -10.34 10.12 16.66
CA THR A 6 -9.08 9.58 16.15
C THR A 6 -8.01 10.66 16.03
N ALA A 7 -8.36 11.81 15.43
CA ALA A 7 -7.43 12.93 15.30
C ALA A 7 -6.99 13.47 16.68
N ARG A 8 -7.95 13.62 17.62
CA ARG A 8 -7.66 14.02 19.00
C ARG A 8 -6.69 13.06 19.69
N LYS A 9 -6.97 11.76 19.65
CA LYS A 9 -6.08 10.74 20.24
C LYS A 9 -4.67 10.78 19.64
N GLY A 10 -4.56 10.95 18.33
CA GLY A 10 -3.27 11.10 17.66
C GLY A 10 -2.50 12.34 18.13
N LEU A 11 -3.20 13.45 18.34
CA LEU A 11 -2.59 14.69 18.83
C LEU A 11 -2.17 14.59 20.30
N GLU A 12 -3.02 14.02 21.15
CA GLU A 12 -2.69 13.74 22.56
C GLU A 12 -1.46 12.84 22.68
N ALA A 13 -1.42 11.76 21.91
CA ALA A 13 -0.29 10.85 21.85
C ALA A 13 1.01 11.55 21.42
N ARG A 14 0.89 12.47 20.46
CA ARG A 14 2.02 13.28 20.00
C ARG A 14 2.55 14.19 21.11
N LEU A 15 1.65 14.95 21.74
CA LEU A 15 2.00 15.91 22.79
C LEU A 15 2.60 15.22 24.01
N ALA A 16 2.13 14.01 24.32
CA ALA A 16 2.67 13.17 25.38
C ALA A 16 3.95 12.41 24.99
N GLY A 17 4.42 12.47 23.75
CA GLY A 17 5.59 11.70 23.28
C GLY A 17 5.35 10.19 23.19
N THR A 18 4.10 9.72 23.24
CA THR A 18 3.71 8.30 23.28
C THR A 18 3.21 7.76 21.94
N GLY A 19 3.37 8.53 20.86
CA GLY A 19 2.83 8.19 19.53
C GLY A 19 3.26 6.83 19.00
N SER A 20 4.54 6.47 19.14
CA SER A 20 5.07 5.17 18.69
C SER A 20 4.52 4.01 19.52
N GLN A 21 4.37 4.18 20.83
CA GLN A 21 3.79 3.18 21.73
C GLN A 21 2.32 2.92 21.39
N ILE A 22 1.52 3.98 21.21
CA ILE A 22 0.11 3.87 20.82
C ILE A 22 -0.01 3.23 19.44
N TYR A 23 0.81 3.63 18.47
CA TYR A 23 0.79 3.03 17.15
C TYR A 23 1.16 1.54 17.18
N ARG A 24 2.21 1.15 17.91
CA ARG A 24 2.59 -0.26 18.10
C ARG A 24 1.47 -1.05 18.78
N SER A 25 0.80 -0.48 19.79
CA SER A 25 -0.36 -1.11 20.44
C SER A 25 -1.52 -1.33 19.44
N LEU A 26 -1.82 -0.33 18.60
CA LEU A 26 -2.84 -0.44 17.55
C LEU A 26 -2.49 -1.49 16.48
N MET A 27 -1.21 -1.68 16.19
CA MET A 27 -0.70 -2.71 15.26
C MET A 27 -0.66 -4.10 15.91
N ALA A 28 -0.34 -4.17 17.20
CA ALA A 28 -0.28 -5.41 17.99
C ALA A 28 -1.67 -6.01 18.24
N LYS A 29 -2.71 -5.17 18.33
CA LYS A 29 -4.12 -5.59 18.23
C LYS A 29 -4.41 -6.07 16.80
N ARG A 30 -3.89 -7.25 16.46
CA ARG A 30 -4.08 -7.89 15.16
C ARG A 30 -5.55 -8.22 15.00
N ALA A 31 -6.23 -7.49 14.13
CA ALA A 31 -7.50 -7.97 13.59
C ALA A 31 -7.24 -9.33 12.91
N SER A 32 -8.15 -10.29 13.10
CA SER A 32 -8.07 -11.58 12.42
C SER A 32 -8.02 -11.36 10.91
N MET A 33 -7.39 -12.28 10.17
CA MET A 33 -7.34 -12.19 8.70
C MET A 33 -8.74 -12.03 8.11
N VAL A 34 -9.70 -12.78 8.65
CA VAL A 34 -11.12 -12.69 8.27
C VAL A 34 -11.66 -11.28 8.45
N CYS A 35 -11.40 -10.62 9.57
CA CYS A 35 -11.82 -9.23 9.80
C CYS A 35 -11.16 -8.27 8.80
N ILE A 36 -9.86 -8.43 8.53
CA ILE A 36 -9.15 -7.57 7.56
C ILE A 36 -9.72 -7.74 6.16
N LEU A 37 -9.96 -8.98 5.73
CA LEU A 37 -10.53 -9.25 4.42
C LEU A 37 -11.95 -8.70 4.30
N LYS A 38 -12.78 -8.86 5.34
CA LYS A 38 -14.12 -8.25 5.39
C LYS A 38 -14.04 -6.73 5.30
N ALA A 39 -13.09 -6.11 5.98
CA ALA A 39 -12.87 -4.66 5.90
C ALA A 39 -12.45 -4.23 4.49
N TYR A 40 -11.47 -4.91 3.89
CA TYR A 40 -11.03 -4.62 2.53
C TYR A 40 -12.14 -4.85 1.53
N GLN A 41 -12.82 -5.99 1.54
CA GLN A 41 -13.95 -6.27 0.66
C GLN A 41 -15.03 -5.20 0.78
N PHE A 42 -15.44 -4.86 2.00
CA PHE A 42 -16.42 -3.81 2.20
C PHE A 42 -15.94 -2.45 1.69
N TYR A 43 -14.68 -2.11 1.94
CA TYR A 43 -14.11 -0.86 1.45
C TYR A 43 -14.03 -0.84 -0.08
N MET A 44 -13.67 -1.96 -0.71
CA MET A 44 -13.70 -2.14 -2.17
C MET A 44 -15.11 -1.94 -2.72
N ASP A 45 -16.13 -2.55 -2.11
CA ASP A 45 -17.51 -2.50 -2.57
C ASP A 45 -18.13 -1.11 -2.40
N SER A 46 -17.74 -0.40 -1.34
CA SER A 46 -18.34 0.89 -0.98
C SER A 46 -17.61 2.10 -1.57
N CYS A 47 -16.37 1.93 -2.04
CA CYS A 47 -15.52 3.00 -2.57
C CYS A 47 -15.24 2.78 -4.06
N CYS A 48 -15.87 3.56 -4.94
CA CYS A 48 -15.74 3.44 -6.39
C CYS A 48 -14.28 3.55 -6.90
N PHE A 49 -13.38 4.19 -6.16
CA PHE A 49 -11.97 4.31 -6.52
C PHE A 49 -11.21 2.99 -6.53
N LEU A 50 -11.68 2.02 -5.75
CA LEU A 50 -10.97 0.78 -5.51
C LEU A 50 -11.21 -0.28 -6.60
N PRO A 51 -12.46 -0.58 -7.02
CA PRO A 51 -12.70 -1.46 -8.17
C PRO A 51 -12.04 -0.93 -9.45
N VAL A 52 -12.08 0.39 -9.66
CA VAL A 52 -11.40 1.08 -10.76
C VAL A 52 -9.89 0.84 -10.70
N LYS A 53 -9.27 0.94 -9.52
CA LYS A 53 -7.85 0.62 -9.31
C LYS A 53 -7.51 -0.83 -9.69
N HIS A 54 -8.34 -1.80 -9.30
CA HIS A 54 -8.09 -3.21 -9.62
C HIS A 54 -8.27 -3.50 -11.12
N LEU A 55 -9.27 -2.89 -11.76
CA LEU A 55 -9.47 -2.98 -13.21
C LEU A 55 -8.24 -2.48 -13.97
N PHE A 56 -7.74 -1.29 -13.63
CA PHE A 56 -6.54 -0.72 -14.26
C PHE A 56 -5.24 -1.45 -13.88
N SER A 57 -5.21 -2.15 -12.74
CA SER A 57 -4.06 -2.97 -12.33
C SER A 57 -4.05 -4.37 -12.97
N ASN A 58 -5.19 -4.87 -13.46
CA ASN A 58 -5.24 -6.21 -14.04
C ASN A 58 -5.23 -6.20 -15.57
N LYS A 59 -5.77 -5.13 -16.21
CA LYS A 59 -5.83 -4.98 -17.67
C LYS A 59 -4.44 -5.04 -18.35
N PRO A 60 -3.39 -4.37 -17.85
CA PRO A 60 -2.04 -4.49 -18.44
C PRO A 60 -1.46 -5.90 -18.34
N SER A 61 -1.72 -6.60 -17.23
CA SER A 61 -1.28 -7.99 -17.01
C SER A 61 -1.93 -8.94 -18.01
N HIS A 62 -3.24 -8.79 -18.25
CA HIS A 62 -3.96 -9.57 -19.25
C HIS A 62 -3.39 -9.35 -20.66
N ASN A 63 -3.12 -8.09 -21.02
CA ASN A 63 -2.54 -7.75 -22.33
C ASN A 63 -1.11 -8.29 -22.49
N ALA A 64 -0.31 -8.35 -21.41
CA ALA A 64 1.05 -8.87 -21.44
C ALA A 64 1.09 -10.41 -21.63
N VAL A 65 0.02 -11.12 -21.27
CA VAL A 65 -0.06 -12.60 -21.26
C VAL A 65 -0.75 -13.17 -22.50
N ALA A 66 -1.28 -12.33 -23.39
CA ALA A 66 -2.05 -12.74 -24.57
C ALA A 66 -1.34 -13.72 -25.53
N GLY A 67 -0.04 -13.98 -25.35
CA GLY A 67 0.75 -14.95 -26.12
C GLY A 67 0.95 -16.33 -25.50
N GLY A 68 0.22 -16.71 -24.43
CA GLY A 68 0.30 -18.07 -23.84
C GLY A 68 1.59 -18.38 -23.06
N ARG A 69 2.42 -17.36 -22.81
CA ARG A 69 3.65 -17.47 -22.01
C ARG A 69 3.35 -17.57 -20.52
N LYS A 70 4.22 -18.27 -19.78
CA LYS A 70 4.15 -18.36 -18.32
C LYS A 70 4.26 -16.96 -17.70
N LEU A 71 3.38 -16.67 -16.75
CA LEU A 71 3.28 -15.37 -16.08
C LEU A 71 3.96 -15.43 -14.71
N HIS A 72 4.87 -14.49 -14.46
CA HIS A 72 5.49 -14.28 -13.16
C HIS A 72 4.98 -12.96 -12.56
N ILE A 73 4.33 -13.03 -11.39
CA ILE A 73 3.86 -11.84 -10.67
C ILE A 73 4.68 -11.64 -9.40
N VAL A 74 5.41 -10.53 -9.32
CA VAL A 74 6.02 -10.06 -8.07
C VAL A 74 5.04 -9.10 -7.40
N HIS A 75 4.49 -9.51 -6.25
CA HIS A 75 3.55 -8.71 -5.49
C HIS A 75 4.11 -8.37 -4.10
N TYR A 76 4.16 -7.07 -3.79
CA TYR A 76 4.48 -6.62 -2.44
C TYR A 76 3.24 -6.81 -1.56
N ALA A 77 3.36 -7.58 -0.48
CA ALA A 77 2.24 -7.91 0.40
C ALA A 77 2.68 -7.98 1.87
N GLN A 78 1.68 -7.99 2.74
CA GLN A 78 1.81 -8.41 4.14
C GLN A 78 1.19 -9.81 4.29
N ARG A 79 1.52 -10.53 5.36
CA ARG A 79 0.91 -11.85 5.66
C ARG A 79 1.15 -12.87 4.54
N ILE A 80 2.43 -13.09 4.23
CA ILE A 80 2.89 -13.85 3.06
C ILE A 80 2.38 -15.29 3.08
N GLU A 81 2.53 -15.99 4.20
CA GLU A 81 2.14 -17.40 4.33
C GLU A 81 0.64 -17.61 4.10
N GLU A 82 -0.20 -16.86 4.82
CA GLU A 82 -1.65 -16.98 4.70
C GLU A 82 -2.15 -16.56 3.30
N THR A 83 -1.49 -15.58 2.68
CA THR A 83 -1.78 -15.18 1.30
C THR A 83 -1.45 -16.31 0.33
N GLY A 84 -0.28 -16.93 0.47
CA GLY A 84 0.16 -18.05 -0.36
C GLY A 84 -0.75 -19.26 -0.26
N GLN A 85 -1.17 -19.64 0.94
CA GLN A 85 -2.11 -20.74 1.16
C GLN A 85 -3.44 -20.51 0.42
N ARG A 86 -4.03 -19.32 0.58
CA ARG A 86 -5.32 -18.99 -0.05
C ARG A 86 -5.25 -18.86 -1.55
N LEU A 87 -4.17 -18.30 -2.09
CA LEU A 87 -3.96 -18.25 -3.54
C LEU A 87 -3.80 -19.64 -4.13
N SER A 88 -3.06 -20.52 -3.46
CA SER A 88 -2.86 -21.91 -3.89
C SER A 88 -4.17 -22.69 -3.88
N GLU A 89 -4.99 -22.51 -2.84
CA GLU A 89 -6.32 -23.13 -2.77
C GLU A 89 -7.26 -22.62 -3.86
N CYS A 90 -7.28 -21.32 -4.10
CA CYS A 90 -8.07 -20.71 -5.18
C CYS A 90 -7.64 -21.23 -6.56
N ALA A 91 -6.34 -21.29 -6.82
CA ALA A 91 -5.80 -21.81 -8.08
C ALA A 91 -6.18 -23.29 -8.29
N ARG A 92 -6.13 -24.11 -7.23
CA ARG A 92 -6.58 -25.51 -7.26
C ARG A 92 -8.07 -25.62 -7.58
N GLN A 93 -8.91 -24.76 -7.00
CA GLN A 93 -10.36 -24.77 -7.25
C GLN A 93 -10.71 -24.37 -8.69
N ILE A 94 -9.96 -23.44 -9.27
CA ILE A 94 -10.20 -22.93 -10.63
C ILE A 94 -9.43 -23.76 -11.70
N GLY A 95 -8.56 -24.68 -11.27
CA GLY A 95 -7.81 -25.57 -12.16
C GLY A 95 -6.63 -24.89 -12.89
N VAL A 96 -6.05 -23.84 -12.30
CA VAL A 96 -4.93 -23.09 -12.90
C VAL A 96 -3.60 -23.59 -12.33
N PRO A 97 -2.61 -23.96 -13.16
CA PRO A 97 -1.25 -24.24 -12.70
C PRO A 97 -0.66 -23.03 -11.98
N PHE A 98 -0.32 -23.18 -10.70
CA PHE A 98 0.10 -22.07 -9.85
C PHE A 98 1.21 -22.49 -8.90
N ASN A 99 2.22 -21.63 -8.78
CA ASN A 99 3.30 -21.77 -7.81
C ASN A 99 3.43 -20.47 -7.01
N PHE A 100 3.60 -20.58 -5.70
CA PHE A 100 3.78 -19.43 -4.81
C PHE A 100 5.14 -19.47 -4.15
N HIS A 101 5.90 -18.38 -4.27
CA HIS A 101 7.17 -18.20 -3.59
C HIS A 101 7.10 -16.98 -2.66
N GLY A 102 7.24 -17.21 -1.36
CA GLY A 102 7.16 -16.17 -0.33
C GLY A 102 8.53 -15.67 0.10
N ILE A 103 8.76 -14.36 0.04
CA ILE A 103 10.03 -13.72 0.45
C ILE A 103 9.79 -12.77 1.63
N ALA A 104 10.24 -13.17 2.81
CA ALA A 104 10.11 -12.39 4.03
C ALA A 104 11.28 -11.40 4.23
N LYS A 105 11.43 -10.43 3.32
CA LYS A 105 12.46 -9.37 3.40
C LYS A 105 11.82 -7.97 3.42
N LYS A 106 12.57 -6.98 3.93
CA LYS A 106 12.23 -5.56 3.71
C LYS A 106 12.30 -5.23 2.22
N LEU A 107 11.46 -4.32 1.74
CA LEU A 107 11.34 -4.01 0.32
C LEU A 107 12.68 -3.57 -0.29
N GLU A 108 13.40 -2.71 0.42
CA GLU A 108 14.70 -2.18 0.02
C GLU A 108 15.85 -3.20 0.10
N ALA A 109 15.62 -4.35 0.72
CA ALA A 109 16.60 -5.43 0.87
C ALA A 109 16.35 -6.61 -0.09
N VAL A 110 15.33 -6.53 -0.96
CA VAL A 110 15.06 -7.53 -2.00
C VAL A 110 16.02 -7.33 -3.16
N HIS A 111 16.69 -8.41 -3.56
CA HIS A 111 17.54 -8.48 -4.75
C HIS A 111 16.83 -9.25 -5.88
N VAL A 112 17.30 -9.05 -7.11
CA VAL A 112 16.73 -9.73 -8.30
C VAL A 112 16.88 -11.25 -8.18
N ASP A 113 18.01 -11.70 -7.65
CA ASP A 113 18.33 -13.13 -7.49
C ASP A 113 17.42 -13.83 -6.47
N ASP A 114 16.81 -13.08 -5.55
CA ASP A 114 15.85 -13.63 -4.59
C ASP A 114 14.55 -14.10 -5.25
N LEU A 115 14.24 -13.59 -6.46
CA LEU A 115 12.93 -13.73 -7.07
C LEU A 115 12.82 -14.95 -7.99
N GLY A 116 13.94 -15.56 -8.38
CA GLY A 116 13.94 -16.69 -9.32
C GLY A 116 13.23 -16.36 -10.64
N ILE A 117 13.45 -15.15 -11.17
CA ILE A 117 12.83 -14.71 -12.43
C ILE A 117 13.45 -15.47 -13.59
N ASP A 118 12.62 -16.21 -14.33
CA ASP A 118 13.00 -16.84 -15.58
C ASP A 118 12.91 -15.79 -16.72
N PRO A 119 13.97 -15.59 -17.52
CA PRO A 119 13.96 -14.65 -18.64
C PRO A 119 12.87 -14.91 -19.71
N ASP A 120 12.39 -16.14 -19.82
CA ASP A 120 11.36 -16.53 -20.79
C ASP A 120 9.92 -16.25 -20.29
N GLU A 121 9.77 -15.91 -19.00
CA GLU A 121 8.49 -15.56 -18.39
C GLU A 121 8.09 -14.10 -18.65
N VAL A 122 6.78 -13.86 -18.72
CA VAL A 122 6.24 -12.49 -18.69
C VAL A 122 6.27 -12.01 -17.24
N LEU A 123 7.15 -11.05 -16.93
CA LEU A 123 7.24 -10.48 -15.59
C LEU A 123 6.30 -9.27 -15.41
N VAL A 124 5.42 -9.35 -14.42
CA VAL A 124 4.59 -8.24 -13.93
C VAL A 124 4.96 -7.93 -12.48
N ILE A 125 5.21 -6.66 -12.19
CA ILE A 125 5.45 -6.19 -10.81
C ILE A 125 4.25 -5.37 -10.37
N ASN A 126 3.62 -5.74 -9.25
CA ASN A 126 2.46 -5.04 -8.71
C ASN A 126 2.72 -4.54 -7.28
N SER A 127 2.76 -3.21 -7.12
CA SER A 127 2.85 -2.53 -5.83
C SER A 127 1.59 -1.72 -5.54
N MET A 128 0.80 -2.22 -4.58
CA MET A 128 -0.42 -1.55 -4.13
C MET A 128 -0.18 -0.78 -2.83
N LEU A 129 0.12 0.52 -2.92
CA LEU A 129 0.32 1.42 -1.77
C LEU A 129 1.53 1.10 -0.87
N HIS A 130 2.26 0.01 -1.10
CA HIS A 130 3.37 -0.41 -0.23
C HIS A 130 4.58 0.53 -0.27
N LEU A 131 4.89 1.17 -1.41
CA LEU A 131 6.06 2.05 -1.46
C LEU A 131 5.91 3.32 -0.61
N GLN A 132 4.70 3.66 -0.17
CA GLN A 132 4.48 4.78 0.75
C GLN A 132 5.02 4.53 2.16
N THR A 133 5.36 3.28 2.50
CA THR A 133 5.91 2.94 3.82
C THR A 133 7.43 3.03 3.88
N LEU A 134 8.09 3.17 2.73
CA LEU A 134 9.52 3.39 2.66
C LEU A 134 9.88 4.77 3.20
N MET A 135 11.01 4.84 3.89
CA MET A 135 11.59 6.11 4.32
C MET A 135 11.76 7.06 3.13
N ASP A 136 11.62 8.34 3.39
CA ASP A 136 11.79 9.41 2.40
C ASP A 136 12.85 10.40 2.88
N GLU A 137 13.07 11.43 2.07
CA GLU A 137 14.08 12.47 2.29
C GLU A 137 13.87 13.26 3.59
N SER A 138 12.73 13.10 4.27
CA SER A 138 12.49 13.72 5.59
C SER A 138 13.21 13.00 6.74
N VAL A 139 13.78 11.83 6.50
CA VAL A 139 14.47 11.02 7.52
C VAL A 139 15.84 10.56 7.05
N VAL A 140 15.94 10.12 5.79
CA VAL A 140 17.21 9.66 5.21
C VAL A 140 17.71 10.73 4.24
N VAL A 141 18.72 11.47 4.67
CA VAL A 141 19.41 12.48 3.85
C VAL A 141 20.55 11.83 3.04
N GLU A 142 21.14 10.77 3.59
CA GLU A 142 22.22 10.01 2.96
C GLU A 142 21.71 9.15 1.79
N ARG A 143 22.59 8.92 0.81
CA ARG A 143 22.25 8.14 -0.39
C ARG A 143 22.81 6.71 -0.28
N PRO A 144 22.12 5.71 -0.87
CA PRO A 144 20.89 5.83 -1.67
C PRO A 144 19.61 5.83 -0.82
N ASN A 145 18.62 6.63 -1.25
CA ASN A 145 17.28 6.65 -0.64
C ASN A 145 16.57 5.30 -0.86
N PRO A 146 15.92 4.70 0.16
CA PRO A 146 15.26 3.39 0.03
C PRO A 146 14.23 3.29 -1.11
N ARG A 147 13.53 4.39 -1.44
CA ARG A 147 12.59 4.43 -2.57
C ARG A 147 13.31 4.34 -3.90
N ASP A 148 14.45 5.00 -4.02
CA ASP A 148 15.28 4.96 -5.23
C ASP A 148 15.94 3.58 -5.38
N MET A 149 16.35 2.95 -4.26
CA MET A 149 16.85 1.56 -4.27
C MET A 149 15.81 0.60 -4.82
N VAL A 150 14.58 0.62 -4.29
CA VAL A 150 13.50 -0.27 -4.73
C VAL A 150 13.17 -0.06 -6.21
N LEU A 151 13.06 1.19 -6.67
CA LEU A 151 12.82 1.48 -8.08
C LEU A 151 13.99 1.05 -8.99
N SER A 152 15.23 1.17 -8.51
CA SER A 152 16.41 0.65 -9.21
C SER A 152 16.36 -0.87 -9.33
N THR A 153 16.02 -1.59 -8.27
CA THR A 153 15.85 -3.05 -8.32
C THR A 153 14.72 -3.43 -9.29
N ILE A 154 13.56 -2.78 -9.22
CA ILE A 154 12.45 -2.98 -10.17
C ILE A 154 12.92 -2.77 -11.61
N ARG A 155 13.71 -1.73 -11.89
CA ARG A 155 14.26 -1.48 -13.22
C ARG A 155 15.22 -2.58 -13.69
N LYS A 156 16.04 -3.13 -12.77
CA LYS A 156 16.98 -4.24 -13.04
C LYS A 156 16.24 -5.55 -13.34
N MET A 157 15.08 -5.77 -12.74
CA MET A 157 14.21 -6.93 -13.04
C MET A 157 13.64 -6.91 -14.47
N ARG A 158 13.68 -5.76 -15.17
CA ARG A 158 13.15 -5.59 -16.54
C ARG A 158 11.71 -6.10 -16.72
N PRO A 159 10.74 -5.66 -15.89
CA PRO A 159 9.36 -6.10 -16.00
C PRO A 159 8.75 -5.69 -17.34
N SER A 160 7.84 -6.52 -17.85
CA SER A 160 6.96 -6.15 -18.96
C SER A 160 6.02 -5.01 -18.54
N VAL A 161 5.49 -5.09 -17.31
CA VAL A 161 4.65 -4.03 -16.73
C VAL A 161 4.97 -3.86 -15.23
N PHE A 162 5.14 -2.61 -14.81
CA PHE A 162 5.16 -2.23 -13.40
C PHE A 162 3.92 -1.41 -13.05
N ILE A 163 3.14 -1.92 -12.11
CA ILE A 163 1.88 -1.35 -11.66
C ILE A 163 2.10 -0.75 -10.29
N HIS A 164 2.02 0.57 -10.21
CA HIS A 164 2.27 1.31 -8.99
C HIS A 164 1.04 2.09 -8.57
N THR A 165 0.31 1.58 -7.59
CA THR A 165 -0.76 2.34 -6.96
C THR A 165 -0.18 3.25 -5.89
N VAL A 166 -0.45 4.54 -6.01
CA VAL A 166 -0.02 5.56 -5.05
C VAL A 166 -1.21 6.18 -4.34
N ASN A 167 -1.03 6.50 -3.06
CA ASN A 167 -1.94 7.39 -2.35
C ASN A 167 -1.50 8.83 -2.65
N ASN A 168 -2.24 9.53 -3.50
CA ASN A 168 -1.90 10.90 -3.90
C ASN A 168 -2.14 11.88 -2.72
N GLY A 169 -1.09 12.17 -1.97
CA GLY A 169 -1.11 13.12 -0.86
C GLY A 169 0.26 13.75 -0.63
N SER A 170 0.29 14.97 -0.10
CA SER A 170 1.54 15.71 0.19
C SER A 170 1.93 15.67 1.68
N HIS A 171 1.22 14.88 2.49
CA HIS A 171 1.39 14.81 3.94
C HIS A 171 2.53 13.88 4.40
N SER A 172 3.49 13.55 3.53
CA SER A 172 4.81 13.06 3.98
C SER A 172 5.72 14.17 4.50
N ASN A 173 5.29 15.44 4.44
CA ASN A 173 6.04 16.61 4.89
C ASN A 173 6.66 16.42 6.29
N ALA A 174 7.90 16.89 6.46
CA ALA A 174 8.62 16.87 7.72
C ALA A 174 7.94 17.77 8.77
N PHE A 175 7.39 18.92 8.33
CA PHE A 175 6.72 19.86 9.22
C PHE A 175 5.33 19.38 9.64
N PHE A 176 5.05 19.47 10.94
CA PHE A 176 3.81 18.95 11.52
C PHE A 176 2.54 19.66 11.04
N MET A 177 2.47 21.00 11.11
CA MET A 177 1.21 21.71 10.85
C MET A 177 0.66 21.53 9.43
N PRO A 178 1.47 21.64 8.35
CA PRO A 178 1.00 21.31 7.00
C PRO A 178 0.53 19.86 6.88
N ARG A 179 1.32 18.92 7.42
CA ARG A 179 1.00 17.50 7.44
C ARG A 179 -0.32 17.20 8.16
N PHE A 180 -0.51 17.79 9.33
CA PHE A 180 -1.70 17.62 10.16
C PHE A 180 -2.95 18.10 9.43
N ARG A 181 -2.90 19.30 8.84
CA ARG A 181 -4.02 19.87 8.08
C ARG A 181 -4.42 18.98 6.91
N GLU A 182 -3.45 18.58 6.09
CA GLU A 182 -3.68 17.73 4.93
C GLU A 182 -4.21 16.34 5.31
N ALA A 183 -3.62 15.72 6.34
CA ALA A 183 -4.07 14.42 6.84
C ALA A 183 -5.52 14.52 7.34
N LEU A 184 -5.84 15.56 8.13
CA LEU A 184 -7.18 15.76 8.63
C LEU A 184 -8.18 15.96 7.50
N GLN A 185 -7.86 16.77 6.49
CA GLN A 185 -8.73 16.99 5.32
C GLN A 185 -8.97 15.69 4.55
N ARG A 186 -7.92 14.90 4.27
CA ARG A 186 -8.05 13.64 3.53
C ARG A 186 -8.89 12.62 4.30
N TYR A 187 -8.54 12.36 5.56
CA TYR A 187 -9.26 11.36 6.33
C TYR A 187 -10.66 11.82 6.69
N ALA A 188 -10.91 13.12 6.86
CA ALA A 188 -12.26 13.67 6.94
C ALA A 188 -13.13 13.22 5.76
N ALA A 189 -12.66 13.45 4.53
CA ALA A 189 -13.39 13.03 3.34
C ALA A 189 -13.62 11.51 3.29
N LEU A 190 -12.65 10.69 3.75
CA LEU A 190 -12.81 9.24 3.82
C LEU A 190 -13.87 8.83 4.87
N PHE A 191 -13.88 9.44 6.05
CA PHE A 191 -14.89 9.18 7.08
C PHE A 191 -16.28 9.67 6.64
N ASP A 192 -16.35 10.84 6.01
CA ASP A 192 -17.60 11.42 5.52
C ASP A 192 -18.20 10.51 4.40
N MET A 193 -17.36 9.94 3.53
CA MET A 193 -17.78 8.89 2.58
C MET A 193 -18.33 7.65 3.30
N MET A 194 -17.69 7.17 4.37
CA MET A 194 -18.23 6.03 5.12
C MET A 194 -19.57 6.34 5.79
N ASP A 195 -19.77 7.59 6.23
CA ASP A 195 -21.03 8.06 6.78
C ASP A 195 -22.17 8.05 5.74
N THR A 196 -21.87 8.28 4.46
CA THR A 196 -22.90 8.26 3.40
C THR A 196 -23.22 6.85 2.90
N ILE A 197 -22.23 5.95 2.85
CA ILE A 197 -22.39 4.62 2.24
C ILE A 197 -22.90 3.55 3.20
N ALA A 198 -22.81 3.76 4.53
CA ALA A 198 -23.17 2.73 5.49
C ALA A 198 -23.61 3.26 6.87
N PRO A 199 -24.59 2.59 7.52
CA PRO A 199 -24.98 2.88 8.90
C PRO A 199 -23.81 2.81 9.89
N ARG A 200 -23.89 3.58 10.98
CA ARG A 200 -22.80 3.72 11.97
C ARG A 200 -22.55 2.47 12.81
N ASP A 201 -23.55 1.64 12.97
CA ASP A 201 -23.54 0.35 13.67
C ASP A 201 -23.12 -0.82 12.76
N ASN A 202 -22.84 -0.56 11.48
CA ASN A 202 -22.37 -1.59 10.56
C ASN A 202 -20.96 -2.07 10.96
N ASP A 203 -20.83 -3.34 11.33
CA ASP A 203 -19.56 -3.94 11.76
C ASP A 203 -18.45 -3.82 10.71
N LYS A 204 -18.76 -3.98 9.42
CA LYS A 204 -17.75 -3.89 8.35
C LYS A 204 -17.22 -2.46 8.21
N ARG A 205 -18.10 -1.46 8.33
CA ARG A 205 -17.72 -0.05 8.39
C ARG A 205 -16.79 0.21 9.58
N LEU A 206 -17.13 -0.29 10.77
CA LEU A 206 -16.31 -0.14 11.97
C LEU A 206 -14.92 -0.75 11.78
N LEU A 207 -14.82 -1.89 11.10
CA LEU A 207 -13.54 -2.50 10.74
C LEU A 207 -12.72 -1.59 9.81
N VAL A 208 -13.31 -1.02 8.76
CA VAL A 208 -12.60 -0.08 7.86
C VAL A 208 -12.11 1.15 8.61
N GLU A 209 -13.00 1.80 9.34
CA GLU A 209 -12.70 3.01 10.09
C GLU A 209 -11.61 2.79 11.15
N ARG A 210 -11.66 1.67 11.88
CA ARG A 210 -10.71 1.35 12.95
C ARG A 210 -9.40 0.78 12.42
N ASP A 211 -9.47 -0.23 11.58
CA ASP A 211 -8.32 -1.07 11.22
C ASP A 211 -7.56 -0.57 10.00
N ILE A 212 -8.17 0.30 9.19
CA ILE A 212 -7.55 0.92 8.02
C ILE A 212 -7.34 2.42 8.27
N PHE A 213 -8.42 3.20 8.40
CA PHE A 213 -8.30 4.66 8.45
C PHE A 213 -7.64 5.16 9.73
N ALA A 214 -8.11 4.70 10.89
CA ALA A 214 -7.61 5.18 12.17
C ALA A 214 -6.14 4.81 12.39
N ARG A 215 -5.70 3.61 11.97
CA ARG A 215 -4.29 3.22 12.04
C ARG A 215 -3.41 4.15 11.20
N CYS A 216 -3.82 4.44 9.96
CA CYS A 216 -3.02 5.28 9.07
C CYS A 216 -2.94 6.73 9.56
N VAL A 217 -4.07 7.36 9.91
CA VAL A 217 -4.07 8.75 10.38
C VAL A 217 -3.37 8.91 11.73
N THR A 218 -3.49 7.92 12.63
CA THR A 218 -2.79 7.95 13.93
C THR A 218 -1.28 7.94 13.73
N ASN A 219 -0.76 7.11 12.81
CA ASN A 219 0.67 7.12 12.52
C ASN A 219 1.16 8.47 11.95
N ILE A 220 0.39 9.08 11.05
CA ILE A 220 0.74 10.36 10.41
C ILE A 220 0.79 11.51 11.43
N ILE A 221 -0.13 11.52 12.40
CA ILE A 221 -0.25 12.59 13.40
C ILE A 221 0.70 12.34 14.58
N ALA A 222 0.68 11.13 15.13
CA ALA A 222 1.29 10.83 16.43
C ALA A 222 2.79 10.50 16.34
N CYS A 223 3.25 9.91 15.23
CA CYS A 223 4.63 9.43 15.10
C CYS A 223 5.54 10.42 14.38
N GLU A 224 6.84 10.30 14.63
CA GLU A 224 7.91 11.06 13.98
C GLU A 224 9.10 10.18 13.65
N GLY A 225 10.08 10.74 12.92
CA GLY A 225 11.34 10.05 12.62
C GLY A 225 11.09 8.67 12.02
N MET A 226 11.80 7.65 12.48
CA MET A 226 11.68 6.27 12.00
C MET A 226 10.33 5.62 12.34
N ASP A 227 9.66 6.03 13.42
CA ASP A 227 8.39 5.46 13.86
C ASP A 227 7.20 5.90 12.98
N ARG A 228 7.36 6.99 12.22
CA ARG A 228 6.37 7.43 11.23
C ARG A 228 6.54 6.60 9.95
N VAL A 229 5.69 5.60 9.75
CA VAL A 229 5.77 4.70 8.58
C VAL A 229 4.91 5.20 7.41
N GLN A 230 3.79 5.87 7.65
CA GLN A 230 2.89 6.33 6.58
C GLN A 230 3.40 7.62 5.94
N ARG A 231 3.96 7.51 4.72
CA ARG A 231 4.59 8.61 3.98
C ARG A 231 4.11 8.70 2.53
N PRO A 232 2.82 8.98 2.30
CA PRO A 232 2.31 9.17 0.94
C PRO A 232 2.96 10.38 0.28
N GLN A 233 3.35 10.22 -0.97
CA GLN A 233 3.85 11.28 -1.84
C GLN A 233 2.87 11.49 -2.99
N SER A 234 2.83 12.71 -3.51
CA SER A 234 2.00 13.03 -4.64
C SER A 234 2.38 12.19 -5.87
N TYR A 235 1.40 11.98 -6.74
CA TYR A 235 1.60 11.30 -8.02
C TYR A 235 2.75 11.92 -8.81
N LYS A 236 2.84 13.26 -8.88
CA LYS A 236 3.93 13.97 -9.59
C LYS A 236 5.31 13.61 -9.05
N LYS A 237 5.46 13.50 -7.73
CA LYS A 237 6.74 13.10 -7.09
C LYS A 237 7.11 11.66 -7.45
N TRP A 238 6.14 10.74 -7.39
CA TRP A 238 6.37 9.34 -7.78
C TRP A 238 6.67 9.20 -9.27
N GLN A 239 5.97 9.93 -10.13
CA GLN A 239 6.19 9.95 -11.57
C GLN A 239 7.62 10.40 -11.90
N ALA A 240 8.06 11.54 -11.34
CA ALA A 240 9.43 12.03 -11.52
C ALA A 240 10.47 11.01 -11.00
N ARG A 241 10.22 10.37 -9.86
CA ARG A 241 11.13 9.36 -9.31
C ARG A 241 11.23 8.13 -10.22
N SER A 242 10.11 7.62 -10.70
CA SER A 242 10.06 6.49 -11.65
C SER A 242 10.80 6.82 -12.95
N GLN A 243 10.63 8.03 -13.50
CA GLN A 243 11.33 8.48 -14.70
C GLN A 243 12.85 8.53 -14.49
N ARG A 244 13.32 9.07 -13.36
CA ARG A 244 14.75 9.07 -13.01
C ARG A 244 15.32 7.67 -12.84
N ALA A 245 14.51 6.71 -12.39
CA ALA A 245 14.90 5.31 -12.31
C ALA A 245 14.87 4.59 -13.67
N GLY A 246 14.56 5.29 -14.77
CA GLY A 246 14.52 4.73 -16.13
C GLY A 246 13.26 3.94 -16.45
N LEU A 247 12.17 4.14 -15.70
CA LEU A 247 10.85 3.58 -16.00
C LEU A 247 10.04 4.57 -16.84
N LYS A 248 9.37 4.05 -17.87
CA LYS A 248 8.48 4.83 -18.74
C LYS A 248 7.02 4.59 -18.35
N GLN A 249 6.27 5.67 -18.20
CA GLN A 249 4.83 5.56 -17.98
C GLN A 249 4.14 5.08 -19.25
N LEU A 250 3.27 4.08 -19.10
CA LEU A 250 2.38 3.62 -20.16
C LEU A 250 1.03 4.36 -20.06
N PRO A 251 0.42 4.73 -21.20
CA PRO A 251 -0.94 5.25 -21.19
C PRO A 251 -1.90 4.17 -20.71
N LEU A 252 -2.88 4.54 -19.89
CA LEU A 252 -4.01 3.68 -19.61
C LEU A 252 -4.98 3.85 -20.76
N GLY A 253 -5.14 2.80 -21.58
CA GLY A 253 -6.15 2.81 -22.64
C GLY A 253 -7.56 2.93 -22.04
N PRO A 254 -8.50 3.57 -22.77
CA PRO A 254 -9.90 3.67 -22.35
C PRO A 254 -10.51 2.30 -22.01
#